data_AF-A0A0W8DCJ3-F1
#
_entry.id   AF-A0A0W8DCJ3-F1
#
_cell.length_a   1.000
_cell.length_b   1.000
_cell.length_c   1.000
_cell.angle_alpha   90.00
_cell.angle_beta   90.00
_cell.angle_gamma   90.00
#
_symmetry.space_group_name_H-M   'P 1'
#
loop_
_entity.id
_entity.type
_entity.pdbx_description
1 polymer ?
#
loop_
_entity_poly.entity_id
_entity_poly.type
_entity_poly.pdbx_seq_one_letter_code
_entity_poly.pdbx_strand_id
1 'polypeptide(L)'
;MVEGMGGPTSEHYQKFTTYCCQAYNWLRKSADLILNLLSLMADSGIEELSANPATTLLKVEEKFRLDLTDEQAEQFFLGLINDSVSALFPLLVDWIHKVATKLK
;
A
#
# COMPACT_ATOMS: atom_id res chain seq x y z
N MET A 1 -13.72 -1.35 -4.80
CA MET A 1 -13.36 -0.71 -3.51
C MET A 1 -13.43 0.81 -3.61
N VAL A 2 -12.72 1.46 -4.54
CA VAL A 2 -12.79 2.93 -4.76
C VAL A 2 -14.22 3.43 -4.97
N GLU A 3 -14.98 2.77 -5.85
CA GLU A 3 -16.41 3.08 -6.07
C GLU A 3 -17.26 2.94 -4.80
N GLY A 4 -16.92 2.00 -3.91
CA GLY A 4 -17.61 1.83 -2.63
C GLY A 4 -17.37 2.98 -1.65
N MET A 5 -16.32 3.78 -1.87
CA MET A 5 -16.05 5.02 -1.16
C MET A 5 -16.66 6.24 -1.87
N GLY A 6 -17.43 6.07 -2.94
CA GLY A 6 -18.03 7.17 -3.71
C GLY A 6 -17.15 7.71 -4.84
N GLY A 7 -16.11 6.99 -5.23
CA GLY A 7 -15.22 7.36 -6.34
C GLY A 7 -14.05 8.26 -5.92
N PRO A 8 -13.10 8.52 -6.83
CA PRO A 8 -11.84 9.20 -6.53
C PRO A 8 -12.00 10.68 -6.15
N THR A 9 -13.12 11.31 -6.49
CA THR A 9 -13.41 12.71 -6.16
C THR A 9 -14.22 12.86 -4.88
N SER A 10 -14.60 11.76 -4.22
CA SER A 10 -15.41 11.82 -3.00
C SER A 10 -14.60 12.27 -1.80
N GLU A 11 -15.28 12.89 -0.83
CA GLU A 11 -14.68 13.25 0.46
C GLU A 11 -14.18 12.01 1.21
N HIS A 12 -14.87 10.88 1.10
CA HIS A 12 -14.47 9.63 1.75
C HIS A 12 -13.18 9.07 1.18
N TYR A 13 -12.99 9.14 -0.15
CA TYR A 13 -11.74 8.73 -0.78
C TYR A 13 -10.58 9.64 -0.36
N GLN A 14 -10.79 10.95 -0.29
CA GLN A 14 -9.78 11.89 0.20
C GLN A 14 -9.39 11.64 1.67
N LYS A 15 -10.37 11.32 2.53
CA LYS A 15 -10.10 10.90 3.91
C LYS A 15 -9.31 9.60 3.96
N PHE A 16 -9.69 8.63 3.13
CA PHE A 16 -8.97 7.35 3.01
C PHE A 16 -7.49 7.57 2.64
N THR A 17 -7.20 8.35 1.59
CA THR A 17 -5.81 8.60 1.18
C THR A 17 -5.03 9.33 2.27
N THR A 18 -5.67 10.30 2.94
CA THR A 18 -5.07 11.04 4.06
C THR A 18 -4.70 10.10 5.22
N TYR A 19 -5.62 9.24 5.65
CA TYR A 19 -5.36 8.29 6.73
C TYR A 19 -4.30 7.26 6.36
N CYS A 20 -4.27 6.81 5.11
CA CYS A 20 -3.23 5.91 4.62
C CYS A 20 -1.83 6.54 4.70
N CYS A 21 -1.67 7.78 4.24
CA CYS A 21 -0.39 8.51 4.31
C CYS A 21 0.05 8.74 5.76
N GLN A 22 -0.86 9.15 6.65
CA GLN A 22 -0.57 9.33 8.08
C GLN A 22 -0.16 8.02 8.74
N ALA A 23 -0.91 6.94 8.50
CA ALA A 23 -0.59 5.62 9.03
C ALA A 23 0.77 5.11 8.53
N TYR A 24 1.10 5.35 7.26
CA TYR A 24 2.41 5.02 6.71
C TYR A 24 3.55 5.72 7.48
N ASN A 25 3.41 7.03 7.72
CA ASN A 25 4.39 7.79 8.52
C ASN A 25 4.46 7.33 9.99
N TRP A 26 3.35 6.95 10.61
CA TRP A 26 3.37 6.40 11.97
C TRP A 26 4.09 5.06 12.03
N LEU A 27 3.83 4.17 11.07
CA LEU A 27 4.52 2.88 10.98
C LEU A 27 6.02 3.06 10.73
N ARG A 28 6.42 3.99 9.86
CA ARG A 28 7.82 4.35 9.60
C ARG A 28 8.55 4.78 10.88
N LYS A 29 7.91 5.58 11.72
CA LYS A 29 8.47 6.02 13.02
C LYS A 29 8.68 4.86 14.00
N SER A 30 8.04 3.72 13.79
CA SER A 30 8.19 2.50 14.59
C SER A 30 8.87 1.36 13.84
N ALA A 31 9.52 1.63 12.70
CA ALA A 31 10.11 0.61 11.84
C ALA A 31 11.15 -0.25 12.58
N ASP A 32 12.03 0.35 13.38
CA ASP A 32 13.06 -0.37 14.15
C ASP A 32 12.44 -1.43 15.07
N LEU A 33 11.37 -1.08 15.79
CA LEU A 33 10.67 -2.02 16.67
C LEU A 33 10.05 -3.16 15.86
N ILE A 34 9.39 -2.84 14.74
CA ILE A 34 8.76 -3.84 13.87
C ILE A 34 9.81 -4.81 13.30
N LEU A 35 10.95 -4.29 12.82
CA LEU A 35 12.04 -5.08 12.28
C LEU A 35 12.68 -5.97 13.34
N ASN A 36 12.86 -5.46 14.56
CA ASN A 36 13.36 -6.25 15.68
C ASN A 36 12.40 -7.38 16.09
N LEU A 37 11.09 -7.13 16.07
CA LEU A 37 10.11 -8.19 16.34
C LEU A 37 10.13 -9.26 15.25
N LEU A 38 10.25 -8.86 13.98
CA LEU A 38 10.36 -9.79 12.85
C LEU A 38 11.68 -10.58 12.89
N SER A 39 12.78 -9.98 13.34
CA SER A 39 14.05 -10.70 13.46
C SER A 39 14.00 -11.79 14.54
N LEU A 40 13.31 -11.53 15.65
CA LEU A 40 13.03 -12.54 16.68
C LEU A 40 12.09 -13.66 16.20
N MET A 41 11.34 -13.44 15.11
CA MET A 41 10.45 -14.43 14.53
C MET A 41 11.10 -15.33 13.48
N ALA A 42 12.42 -15.24 13.26
CA ALA A 42 13.14 -16.06 12.28
C ALA A 42 12.84 -17.56 12.40
N ASP A 43 12.72 -18.08 13.63
CA ASP A 43 12.49 -19.50 13.91
C ASP A 43 11.00 -19.85 14.17
N SER A 44 10.08 -18.93 13.86
CA SER A 44 8.63 -19.13 14.11
C SER A 44 7.94 -20.09 13.13
N GLY A 45 8.66 -20.62 12.14
CA GLY A 45 8.12 -21.52 11.11
C GLY A 45 7.43 -20.80 9.93
N ILE A 46 7.57 -19.48 9.83
CA ILE A 46 7.13 -18.72 8.65
C ILE A 46 8.12 -18.96 7.52
N GLU A 47 7.70 -19.67 6.47
CA GLU A 47 8.56 -20.17 5.39
C GLU A 47 9.59 -19.16 4.87
N GLU A 48 9.16 -17.99 4.39
CA GLU A 48 10.07 -16.97 3.82
C GLU A 48 11.00 -16.34 4.87
N LEU A 49 10.53 -16.23 6.12
CA LEU A 49 11.29 -15.63 7.22
C LEU A 49 12.29 -16.63 7.83
N SER A 50 11.98 -17.93 7.80
CA SER A 50 12.90 -18.99 8.24
C SER A 50 13.91 -19.37 7.15
N ALA A 51 13.51 -19.33 5.87
CA ALA A 51 14.39 -19.67 4.75
C ALA A 51 15.43 -18.56 4.48
N ASN A 52 15.00 -17.29 4.46
CA ASN A 52 15.88 -16.16 4.14
C ASN A 52 15.67 -14.95 5.08
N PRO A 53 15.87 -15.08 6.41
CA PRO A 53 15.51 -14.05 7.38
C PRO A 53 16.10 -12.68 7.04
N ALA A 54 17.40 -12.61 6.74
CA ALA A 54 18.09 -11.35 6.46
C ALA A 54 17.53 -10.65 5.20
N THR A 55 17.34 -11.39 4.10
CA THR A 55 16.79 -10.85 2.86
C THR A 55 15.33 -10.40 3.04
N THR A 56 14.54 -11.17 3.79
CA THR A 56 13.15 -10.83 4.09
C THR A 56 13.05 -9.55 4.92
N LEU A 57 13.87 -9.41 5.97
CA LEU A 57 13.93 -8.20 6.78
C LEU A 57 14.38 -6.98 5.96
N LEU A 58 15.40 -7.11 5.12
CA LEU A 58 15.85 -6.04 4.23
C LEU A 58 14.74 -5.58 3.28
N LYS A 59 14.01 -6.52 2.66
CA LYS A 59 12.86 -6.19 1.80
C LYS A 59 11.76 -5.44 2.58
N VAL A 60 11.53 -5.77 3.85
CA VAL A 60 10.54 -5.07 4.68
C VAL A 60 11.03 -3.66 5.03
N GLU A 61 12.29 -3.51 5.41
CA GLU A 61 12.94 -2.21 5.67
C GLU A 61 12.85 -1.29 4.45
N GLU A 62 13.15 -1.81 3.25
CA GLU A 62 13.04 -1.06 1.99
C GLU A 62 11.63 -0.49 1.75
N LYS A 63 10.57 -1.18 2.22
CA LYS A 63 9.19 -0.69 2.09
C LYS A 63 8.87 0.47 3.02
N PHE A 64 9.58 0.62 4.13
CA PHE A 64 9.43 1.78 5.01
C PHE A 64 10.03 3.06 4.41
N ARG A 65 10.97 2.95 3.46
CA ARG A 65 11.59 4.12 2.80
C ARG A 65 12.17 5.13 3.80
N LEU A 66 12.90 4.63 4.79
CA LEU A 66 13.48 5.45 5.86
C LEU A 66 14.47 6.52 5.34
N ASP A 67 14.84 6.45 4.07
CA ASP A 67 15.61 7.45 3.31
C ASP A 67 14.84 8.78 3.04
N LEU A 68 13.52 8.77 3.14
CA LEU A 68 12.66 9.93 2.83
C LEU A 68 12.29 10.74 4.08
N THR A 69 12.01 12.03 3.93
CA THR A 69 11.32 12.83 4.97
C THR A 69 9.85 12.41 5.09
N ASP A 70 9.17 12.83 6.17
CA ASP A 70 7.74 12.58 6.36
C ASP A 70 6.93 13.08 5.15
N GLU A 71 7.21 14.28 4.63
CA GLU A 71 6.49 14.85 3.49
C GLU A 71 6.78 14.09 2.18
N GLN A 72 8.03 13.71 1.96
CA GLN A 72 8.42 12.91 0.78
C GLN A 72 7.78 11.52 0.81
N ALA A 73 7.67 10.93 2.00
CA ALA A 73 7.03 9.64 2.21
C ALA A 73 5.52 9.69 1.92
N GLU A 74 4.84 10.77 2.31
CA GLU A 74 3.42 10.95 1.96
C GLU A 74 3.22 11.04 0.45
N GLN A 75 4.06 11.82 -0.24
CA GLN A 75 3.99 11.93 -1.70
C GLN A 75 4.29 10.60 -2.40
N PHE A 76 5.31 9.88 -1.93
CA PHE A 76 5.63 8.55 -2.42
C PHE A 76 4.45 7.58 -2.25
N PHE A 77 3.87 7.52 -1.04
CA PHE A 77 2.77 6.60 -0.75
C PHE A 77 1.49 6.98 -1.50
N LEU A 78 1.20 8.27 -1.61
CA LEU A 78 0.09 8.78 -2.43
C LEU A 78 0.25 8.40 -3.90
N GLY A 79 1.48 8.48 -4.43
CA GLY A 79 1.82 7.99 -5.77
C GLY A 79 1.46 6.52 -5.95
N LEU A 80 1.87 5.66 -5.02
CA LEU A 80 1.53 4.22 -5.05
C LEU A 80 0.02 3.97 -5.04
N ILE A 81 -0.74 4.72 -4.26
CA ILE A 81 -2.20 4.63 -4.23
C ILE A 81 -2.77 5.00 -5.61
N ASN A 82 -2.32 6.12 -6.18
CA ASN A 82 -2.82 6.60 -7.47
C ASN A 82 -2.47 5.66 -8.61
N ASP A 83 -1.26 5.10 -8.63
CA ASP A 83 -0.83 4.10 -9.61
C ASP A 83 -1.69 2.84 -9.51
N SER A 84 -1.96 2.39 -8.28
CA SER A 84 -2.81 1.21 -8.01
C SER A 84 -4.24 1.42 -8.48
N VAL A 85 -4.81 2.61 -8.25
CA VAL A 85 -6.17 2.95 -8.71
C VAL A 85 -6.22 3.13 -10.22
N SER A 86 -5.20 3.78 -10.81
CA SER A 86 -5.11 3.99 -12.25
C SER A 86 -4.95 2.68 -13.01
N ALA A 87 -4.22 1.70 -12.47
CA ALA A 87 -4.12 0.36 -13.07
C ALA A 87 -5.47 -0.39 -13.09
N LEU A 88 -6.37 -0.10 -12.15
CA LEU A 88 -7.70 -0.69 -12.07
C LEU A 88 -8.74 0.02 -12.96
N PHE A 89 -8.50 1.27 -13.33
CA PHE A 89 -9.44 2.09 -14.07
C PHE A 89 -9.76 1.54 -15.49
N PRO A 90 -8.78 1.11 -16.30
CA PRO A 90 -9.03 0.50 -17.61
C PRO A 90 -9.92 -0.75 -17.51
N LEU A 91 -9.72 -1.58 -16.48
CA LEU A 91 -10.50 -2.79 -16.26
C LEU A 91 -11.97 -2.48 -15.93
N LEU A 92 -12.22 -1.41 -15.18
CA LEU A 92 -13.57 -0.94 -14.87
C LEU A 92 -14.26 -0.34 -16.10
N VAL A 93 -13.54 0.47 -16.89
CA VAL A 93 -14.05 1.03 -18.15
C VAL A 93 -14.39 -0.08 -19.14
N ASP A 94 -13.52 -1.08 -19.28
CA ASP A 94 -13.77 -2.24 -20.14
C ASP A 94 -14.99 -3.05 -19.68
N TRP A 95 -15.20 -3.18 -18.37
CA TRP A 95 -16.37 -3.86 -17.83
C TRP A 95 -17.67 -3.10 -18.12
N ILE A 96 -17.69 -1.78 -17.88
CA ILE A 96 -18.83 -0.92 -18.22
C ILE A 96 -19.11 -0.97 -19.73
N HIS A 97 -18.06 -0.88 -20.55
CA HIS A 97 -18.19 -0.95 -22.00
C HIS A 97 -18.79 -2.29 -22.43
N LYS A 98 -18.28 -3.42 -21.91
CA LYS A 98 -18.81 -4.76 -22.19
C LYS A 98 -20.27 -4.90 -21.79
N VAL A 99 -20.66 -4.41 -20.61
CA VAL A 99 -22.05 -4.43 -20.15
C VAL A 99 -22.94 -3.58 -21.06
N ALA A 100 -22.50 -2.36 -21.42
CA ALA A 100 -23.22 -1.47 -22.32
C ALA A 100 -23.40 -2.06 -23.74
N THR A 101 -22.38 -2.72 -24.29
CA THR A 101 -22.49 -3.42 -25.59
C THR A 101 -23.34 -4.68 -25.54
N LYS A 102 -23.52 -5.33 -24.38
CA LYS A 102 -24.41 -6.49 -24.21
C LYS A 102 -25.86 -6.13 -23.95
N LEU A 103 -26.14 -4.88 -23.57
CA LEU A 103 -27.49 -4.32 -23.38
C LEU A 103 -28.09 -3.75 -24.67
N LYS A 104 -27.39 -3.91 -25.79
CA LYS A 104 -27.80 -3.51 -27.14
C LYS A 104 -27.93 -4.75 -28.02
#